data_AF-V4K9G2-F1
#
_entry.id   AF-V4K9G2-F1
#
_cell.length_a   1.000
_cell.length_b   1.000
_cell.length_c   1.000
_cell.angle_alpha   90.00
_cell.angle_beta   90.00
_cell.angle_gamma   90.00
#
_symmetry.space_group_name_H-M   'P 1'
#
loop_
_entity.id
_entity.type
_entity.pdbx_description
1 polymer ?
#
loop_
_entity_poly.entity_id
_entity_poly.type
_entity_poly.pdbx_seq_one_letter_code
_entity_poly.pdbx_strand_id
1 'polypeptide(L)'
;MMALSYWKGRNLAKAFYAALGIALVLDGLLLLQMVPGALRFTLYDNMLPVPYGVVSILSLEAIIVLAVIPPAIAFRRGHEVITDLKYQSRIFLQVYPSIAASAQSTVEALSASASLVERPLRDLIRALASSYKLTGDLEGSFRRVFGDAPRDVRILLSAIPVAGRSGGRAKEVLEVISRYAAELDRMEFTLFNRLRSYAMVVYMGVAVYGVVAGVGVSVASTFTGFALPGSQGLSPLTLVQLLGFMYYALLVLSAASAYVLAKIIDDYAPRSLEYFAFLSALGSTLMVISVAAMHGPGL
;
A
#
# COMPACT_ATOMS: atom_id res chain seq x y z
N MET A 1 3.50 28.06 11.71
CA MET A 1 4.04 27.98 10.33
C MET A 1 4.66 26.63 9.96
N MET A 2 5.11 25.78 10.90
CA MET A 2 5.71 24.45 10.58
C MET A 2 4.71 23.38 10.08
N ALA A 3 3.45 23.39 10.50
CA ALA A 3 2.47 22.36 10.08
C ALA A 3 2.17 22.43 8.55
N LEU A 4 2.05 23.63 7.98
CA LEU A 4 1.86 23.83 6.53
C LEU A 4 3.08 23.40 5.69
N SER A 5 4.28 23.47 6.25
CA SER A 5 5.54 23.04 5.60
C SER A 5 5.59 21.52 5.43
N TYR A 6 5.06 20.76 6.39
CA TYR A 6 5.10 19.29 6.37
C TYR A 6 4.23 18.72 5.23
N TRP A 7 3.09 19.35 4.97
CA TRP A 7 2.13 18.90 3.95
C TRP A 7 2.43 19.42 2.54
N LYS A 8 2.98 20.63 2.40
CA LYS A 8 3.44 21.16 1.09
C LYS A 8 4.62 20.35 0.53
N GLY A 9 5.51 19.87 1.42
CA GLY A 9 6.57 18.91 1.07
C GLY A 9 6.05 17.55 0.59
N ARG A 10 4.85 17.14 1.01
CA ARG A 10 4.25 15.85 0.64
C ARG A 10 3.78 15.80 -0.82
N ASN A 11 3.32 16.92 -1.38
CA ASN A 11 2.96 16.99 -2.81
C ASN A 11 4.19 17.09 -3.71
N LEU A 12 5.22 17.82 -3.29
CA LEU A 12 6.53 17.84 -3.94
C LEU A 12 7.21 16.47 -3.91
N ALA A 13 7.14 15.75 -2.79
CA ALA A 13 7.64 14.39 -2.67
C ALA A 13 6.90 13.43 -3.62
N LYS A 14 5.56 13.49 -3.69
CA LYS A 14 4.79 12.69 -4.65
C LYS A 14 5.20 12.96 -6.09
N ALA A 15 5.36 14.23 -6.47
CA ALA A 15 5.81 14.61 -7.81
C ALA A 15 7.24 14.15 -8.09
N PHE A 16 8.14 14.26 -7.11
CA PHE A 16 9.52 13.78 -7.20
C PHE A 16 9.57 12.26 -7.37
N TYR A 17 8.80 11.49 -6.60
CA TYR A 17 8.76 10.03 -6.72
C TYR A 17 8.07 9.56 -8.01
N ALA A 18 7.07 10.29 -8.51
CA ALA A 18 6.48 10.04 -9.82
C ALA A 18 7.49 10.31 -10.95
N ALA A 19 8.23 11.42 -10.88
CA ALA A 19 9.30 11.75 -11.82
C ALA A 19 10.45 10.73 -11.75
N LEU A 20 10.82 10.28 -10.55
CA LEU A 20 11.81 9.23 -10.35
C LEU A 20 11.35 7.88 -10.94
N GLY A 21 10.07 7.52 -10.76
CA GLY A 21 9.48 6.35 -11.40
C GLY A 21 9.53 6.43 -12.91
N ILE A 22 9.13 7.56 -13.50
CA ILE A 22 9.20 7.79 -14.95
C ILE A 22 10.65 7.73 -15.45
N ALA A 23 11.59 8.35 -14.72
CA ALA A 23 13.01 8.32 -15.08
C ALA A 23 13.58 6.91 -15.03
N LEU A 24 13.26 6.12 -14.00
CA LEU A 24 13.69 4.73 -13.90
C LEU A 24 13.05 3.82 -14.97
N VAL A 25 11.81 4.10 -15.38
CA VAL A 25 11.18 3.41 -16.53
C VAL A 25 11.88 3.75 -17.83
N LEU A 26 12.19 5.02 -18.06
CA LEU A 26 12.90 5.48 -19.25
C LEU A 26 14.32 4.90 -19.29
N ASP A 27 15.05 4.92 -18.16
CA ASP A 27 16.37 4.31 -18.05
C ASP A 27 16.30 2.78 -18.20
N GLY A 28 15.31 2.12 -17.60
CA GLY A 28 15.08 0.69 -17.75
C GLY A 28 14.77 0.29 -19.20
N LEU A 29 13.93 1.08 -19.88
CA LEU A 29 13.63 0.92 -21.30
C LEU A 29 14.87 1.16 -22.17
N LEU A 30 15.68 2.17 -21.87
CA LEU A 30 16.94 2.46 -22.57
C LEU A 30 17.95 1.33 -22.38
N LEU A 31 18.13 0.83 -21.16
CA LEU A 31 19.01 -0.30 -20.85
C LEU A 31 18.54 -1.60 -21.53
N LEU A 32 17.23 -1.84 -21.61
CA LEU A 32 16.67 -3.02 -22.29
C LEU A 32 16.70 -2.90 -23.82
N GLN A 33 16.60 -1.70 -24.38
CA GLN A 33 16.86 -1.46 -25.81
C GLN A 33 18.33 -1.68 -26.17
N MET A 34 19.24 -1.52 -25.21
CA MET A 34 20.66 -1.87 -25.38
C MET A 34 20.95 -3.37 -25.30
N VAL A 35 20.00 -4.21 -24.83
CA VAL A 35 20.12 -5.68 -24.83
C VAL A 35 19.39 -6.24 -26.06
N PRO A 36 20.10 -6.72 -27.09
CA PRO A 36 19.48 -7.19 -28.32
C PRO A 36 18.52 -8.37 -28.05
N GLY A 37 17.24 -8.17 -28.34
CA GLY A 37 16.21 -9.20 -28.22
C GLY A 37 15.52 -9.31 -26.86
N ALA A 38 15.72 -8.35 -25.94
CA ALA A 38 15.12 -8.40 -24.61
C ALA A 38 13.62 -8.10 -24.55
N LEU A 39 13.06 -7.41 -25.55
CA LEU A 39 11.62 -7.19 -25.70
C LEU A 39 11.19 -7.64 -27.08
N ARG A 40 10.54 -8.81 -27.14
CA ARG A 40 9.92 -9.33 -28.36
C ARG A 40 8.43 -9.49 -28.11
N PHE A 41 7.63 -9.08 -29.09
CA PHE A 41 6.18 -9.23 -29.04
C PHE A 41 5.70 -10.04 -30.25
N THR A 42 4.71 -10.88 -30.04
CA THR A 42 3.92 -11.52 -31.10
C THR A 42 2.45 -11.15 -30.93
N LEU A 43 1.64 -11.29 -31.98
CA LEU A 43 0.20 -11.03 -31.86
C LEU A 43 -0.51 -12.32 -31.46
N TYR A 44 -1.20 -12.32 -30.32
CA TYR A 44 -2.21 -13.33 -29.97
C TYR A 44 -3.46 -13.06 -30.81
N ASP A 45 -3.89 -14.08 -31.56
CA ASP A 45 -5.07 -14.02 -32.44
C ASP A 45 -5.10 -12.78 -33.36
N ASN A 46 -3.93 -12.36 -33.85
CA ASN A 46 -3.72 -11.18 -34.70
C ASN A 46 -4.22 -9.83 -34.13
N MET A 47 -4.58 -9.76 -32.84
CA MET A 47 -5.15 -8.55 -32.24
C MET A 47 -4.37 -8.03 -31.04
N LEU A 48 -3.86 -8.92 -30.18
CA LEU A 48 -3.25 -8.50 -28.91
C LEU A 48 -1.74 -8.74 -28.90
N PRO A 49 -0.88 -7.71 -28.80
CA PRO A 49 0.56 -7.91 -28.70
C PRO A 49 0.90 -8.54 -27.35
N VAL A 50 1.43 -9.75 -27.35
CA VAL A 50 1.86 -10.52 -26.17
C VAL A 50 3.38 -10.68 -26.16
N PRO A 51 4.03 -10.63 -24.98
CA PRO A 51 5.48 -10.82 -24.89
C PRO A 51 5.87 -12.25 -25.29
N TYR A 52 6.97 -12.35 -26.02
CA TYR A 52 7.49 -13.59 -26.61
C TYR A 52 8.74 -14.08 -25.87
N GLY A 53 8.66 -15.28 -25.30
CA GLY A 53 9.76 -15.95 -24.60
C GLY A 53 9.97 -15.48 -23.16
N VAL A 54 10.58 -16.34 -22.34
CA VAL A 54 10.84 -16.10 -20.90
C VAL A 54 11.61 -14.80 -20.66
N VAL A 55 12.61 -14.50 -21.49
CA VAL A 55 13.42 -13.27 -21.37
C VAL A 55 12.57 -12.01 -21.54
N SER A 56 11.62 -12.00 -22.48
CA SER A 56 10.73 -10.84 -22.68
C SER A 56 9.77 -10.66 -21.53
N ILE A 57 9.26 -11.76 -20.95
CA ILE A 57 8.36 -11.72 -19.79
C ILE A 57 9.09 -11.14 -18.58
N LEU A 58 10.28 -11.65 -18.26
CA LEU A 58 11.09 -11.16 -17.14
C LEU A 58 11.53 -9.71 -17.34
N SER A 59 11.86 -9.32 -18.58
CA SER A 59 12.24 -7.94 -18.91
C SER A 59 11.06 -6.99 -18.74
N LEU A 60 9.87 -7.38 -19.20
CA LEU A 60 8.65 -6.57 -19.06
C LEU A 60 8.23 -6.47 -17.59
N GLU A 61 8.33 -7.55 -16.84
CA GLU A 61 8.09 -7.56 -15.39
C GLU A 61 9.06 -6.63 -14.66
N ALA A 62 10.36 -6.68 -14.99
CA ALA A 62 11.35 -5.80 -14.40
C ALA A 62 11.04 -4.32 -14.66
N ILE A 63 10.59 -3.96 -15.87
CA ILE A 63 10.16 -2.59 -16.19
C ILE A 63 8.96 -2.19 -15.32
N ILE A 64 7.93 -3.04 -15.25
CA ILE A 64 6.73 -2.75 -14.46
C ILE A 64 7.07 -2.58 -12.98
N VAL A 65 7.83 -3.51 -12.40
CA VAL A 65 8.21 -3.47 -10.99
C VAL A 65 9.06 -2.23 -10.69
N LEU A 66 10.04 -1.92 -11.54
CA LEU A 66 10.90 -0.74 -11.38
C LEU A 66 10.10 0.57 -11.51
N ALA A 67 9.07 0.61 -12.37
CA ALA A 67 8.14 1.75 -12.47
C ALA A 67 7.34 1.98 -11.19
N VAL A 68 6.90 0.88 -10.57
CA VAL A 68 5.92 0.88 -9.49
C VAL A 68 6.59 1.05 -8.11
N ILE A 69 7.84 0.63 -7.94
CA ILE A 69 8.56 0.72 -6.65
C ILE A 69 8.66 2.17 -6.11
N PRO A 70 9.12 3.18 -6.88
CA PRO A 70 9.25 4.55 -6.39
C PRO A 70 7.95 5.17 -5.86
N PRO A 71 6.82 5.13 -6.60
CA PRO A 71 5.55 5.61 -6.06
C PRO A 71 5.06 4.75 -4.89
N ALA A 72 5.29 3.43 -4.89
CA ALA A 72 4.93 2.55 -3.78
C ALA A 72 5.62 2.96 -2.46
N ILE A 73 6.93 3.25 -2.50
CA ILE A 73 7.69 3.73 -1.32
C ILE A 73 7.11 5.04 -0.78
N ALA A 74 6.75 5.97 -1.68
CA ALA A 74 6.16 7.25 -1.30
C ALA A 74 4.81 7.07 -0.59
N PHE A 75 3.96 6.18 -1.11
CA PHE A 75 2.68 5.87 -0.51
C PHE A 75 2.81 5.12 0.82
N ARG A 76 3.80 4.22 0.94
CA ARG A 76 4.08 3.51 2.19
C ARG A 76 4.46 4.46 3.32
N ARG A 77 5.43 5.36 3.08
CA ARG A 77 5.82 6.38 4.08
C ARG A 77 4.64 7.27 4.47
N GLY A 78 3.81 7.66 3.49
CA GLY A 78 2.61 8.45 3.76
C GLY A 78 1.57 7.71 4.60
N HIS A 79 1.47 6.39 4.41
CA HIS A 79 0.58 5.52 5.18
C HIS A 79 1.12 5.29 6.60
N GLU A 80 2.41 4.99 6.77
CA GLU A 80 3.08 4.85 8.08
C GLU A 80 2.79 6.08 8.97
N VAL A 81 2.97 7.29 8.45
CA VAL A 81 2.65 8.53 9.19
C VAL A 81 1.17 8.61 9.62
N ILE A 82 0.25 8.16 8.78
CA ILE A 82 -1.19 8.16 9.11
C ILE A 82 -1.49 7.13 10.19
N THR A 83 -0.93 5.93 10.07
CA THR A 83 -1.10 4.83 11.02
C THR A 83 -0.49 5.18 12.37
N ASP A 84 0.71 5.76 12.37
CA ASP A 84 1.37 6.28 13.58
C ASP A 84 0.54 7.37 14.25
N LEU A 85 -0.02 8.31 13.48
CA LEU A 85 -0.94 9.32 14.02
C LEU A 85 -2.18 8.70 14.67
N LYS A 86 -2.79 7.69 14.04
CA LYS A 86 -3.95 6.98 14.60
C LYS A 86 -3.57 6.28 15.90
N TYR A 87 -2.52 5.48 15.90
CA TYR A 87 -2.03 4.74 17.05
C TYR A 87 -1.64 5.67 18.21
N GLN A 88 -0.80 6.67 17.94
CA GLN A 88 -0.38 7.66 18.93
C GLN A 88 -1.56 8.45 19.49
N SER A 89 -2.59 8.75 18.68
CA SER A 89 -3.77 9.48 19.15
C SER A 89 -4.58 8.69 20.18
N ARG A 90 -4.66 7.36 20.03
CA ARG A 90 -5.34 6.49 20.99
C ARG A 90 -4.58 6.40 22.30
N ILE A 91 -3.27 6.16 22.24
CA ILE A 91 -2.41 6.13 23.43
C ILE A 91 -2.48 7.46 24.17
N PHE A 92 -2.38 8.57 23.42
CA PHE A 92 -2.50 9.91 23.99
C PHE A 92 -3.82 10.09 24.74
N LEU A 93 -4.96 9.69 24.16
CA LEU A 93 -6.27 9.82 24.81
C LEU A 93 -6.46 8.89 26.01
N GLN A 94 -5.67 7.82 26.14
CA GLN A 94 -5.69 6.97 27.33
C GLN A 94 -4.98 7.66 28.52
N VAL A 95 -3.93 8.43 28.26
CA VAL A 95 -3.08 9.06 29.29
C VAL A 95 -3.50 10.50 29.60
N TYR A 96 -3.94 11.26 28.58
CA TYR A 96 -4.30 12.67 28.68
C TYR A 96 -5.32 12.98 29.79
N PRO A 97 -6.41 12.21 30.00
CA PRO A 97 -7.39 12.50 31.05
C PRO A 97 -6.78 12.54 32.44
N SER A 98 -5.85 11.62 32.73
CA SER A 98 -5.16 11.55 34.02
C SER A 98 -4.27 12.78 34.24
N ILE A 99 -3.58 13.23 33.20
CA ILE A 99 -2.74 14.44 33.25
C ILE A 99 -3.60 15.70 33.34
N ALA A 100 -4.69 15.76 32.58
CA ALA A 100 -5.62 16.89 32.59
C ALA A 100 -6.32 17.06 33.94
N ALA A 101 -6.58 15.97 34.67
CA ALA A 101 -7.14 16.02 36.01
C ALA A 101 -6.15 16.57 37.06
N SER A 102 -4.85 16.44 36.83
CA SER A 102 -3.79 16.87 37.77
C SER A 102 -3.16 18.21 37.40
N ALA A 103 -3.35 18.70 36.19
CA ALA A 103 -2.77 19.96 35.71
C ALA A 103 -3.60 21.18 36.13
N GLN A 104 -2.94 22.33 36.34
CA GLN A 104 -3.64 23.58 36.73
C GLN A 104 -4.31 24.26 35.53
N SER A 105 -3.85 23.97 34.31
CA SER A 105 -4.44 24.52 33.09
C SER A 105 -4.41 23.53 31.92
N THR A 106 -5.31 23.70 30.94
CA THR A 106 -5.33 22.86 29.73
C THR A 106 -4.06 23.03 28.89
N VAL A 107 -3.44 24.21 28.90
CA VAL A 107 -2.15 24.45 28.22
C VAL A 107 -1.04 23.61 28.85
N GLU A 108 -0.97 23.62 30.19
CA GLU A 108 -0.02 22.81 30.94
C GLU A 108 -0.25 21.32 30.69
N ALA A 109 -1.51 20.87 30.79
CA ALA A 109 -1.89 19.48 30.50
C ALA A 109 -1.46 19.02 29.10
N LEU A 110 -1.73 19.83 28.07
CA LEU A 110 -1.34 19.52 26.69
C LEU A 110 0.18 19.50 26.51
N SER A 111 0.89 20.43 27.14
CA SER A 111 2.36 20.51 27.05
C SER A 111 3.06 19.35 27.76
N ALA A 112 2.57 18.95 28.95
CA ALA A 112 3.06 17.82 29.72
C ALA A 112 2.70 16.49 29.04
N SER A 113 1.51 16.38 28.46
CA SER A 113 1.13 15.18 27.71
C SER A 113 1.91 15.05 26.39
N ALA A 114 2.28 16.17 25.75
CA ALA A 114 3.07 16.14 24.53
C ALA A 114 4.51 15.63 24.74
N SER A 115 5.08 15.70 25.94
CA SER A 115 6.41 15.13 26.19
C SER A 115 6.40 13.60 26.25
N LEU A 116 5.24 13.00 26.50
CA LEU A 116 5.04 11.54 26.57
C LEU A 116 4.69 10.90 25.22
N VAL A 117 4.47 11.72 24.19
CA VAL A 117 4.09 11.26 22.86
C VAL A 117 5.27 11.42 21.89
N GLU A 118 5.40 10.49 20.96
CA GLU A 118 6.42 10.52 19.91
C GLU A 118 6.05 11.44 18.74
N ARG A 119 6.98 11.64 17.80
CA ARG A 119 6.65 12.27 16.51
C ARG A 119 5.86 11.26 15.66
N PRO A 120 4.89 11.70 14.85
CA PRO A 120 4.55 13.09 14.50
C PRO A 120 3.53 13.78 15.43
N LEU A 121 2.78 13.05 16.27
CA LEU A 121 1.68 13.63 17.05
C LEU A 121 2.13 14.67 18.07
N ARG A 122 3.31 14.50 18.68
CA ARG A 122 3.92 15.46 19.60
C ARG A 122 3.94 16.89 19.07
N ASP A 123 4.35 17.05 17.81
CA ASP A 123 4.54 18.37 17.21
C ASP A 123 3.18 19.05 16.97
N LEU A 124 2.13 18.27 16.66
CA LEU A 124 0.75 18.75 16.55
C LEU A 124 0.17 19.15 17.91
N ILE A 125 0.38 18.36 18.97
CA ILE A 125 -0.11 18.69 20.31
C ILE A 125 0.60 19.96 20.85
N ARG A 126 1.91 20.09 20.62
CA ARG A 126 2.65 21.33 20.97
C ARG A 126 2.14 22.54 20.19
N ALA A 127 1.84 22.36 18.90
CA ALA A 127 1.24 23.42 18.08
C ALA A 127 -0.16 23.81 18.60
N LEU A 128 -0.97 22.84 19.05
CA LEU A 128 -2.25 23.12 19.68
C LEU A 128 -2.09 23.90 20.99
N ALA A 129 -1.20 23.45 21.88
CA ALA A 129 -0.96 24.09 23.18
C ALA A 129 -0.49 25.54 23.01
N SER A 130 0.44 25.78 22.07
CA SER A 130 0.94 27.13 21.76
C SER A 130 -0.12 28.02 21.11
N SER A 131 -0.90 27.50 20.15
CA SER A 131 -2.01 28.25 19.53
C SER A 131 -3.08 28.61 20.56
N TYR A 132 -3.44 27.68 21.44
CA TYR A 132 -4.43 27.92 22.48
C TYR A 132 -3.95 28.96 23.50
N LYS A 133 -2.68 28.89 23.92
CA LYS A 133 -2.07 29.90 24.81
C LYS A 133 -2.15 31.32 24.25
N LEU A 134 -2.04 31.48 22.92
CA LEU A 134 -2.07 32.78 22.25
C LEU A 134 -3.48 33.30 21.96
N THR A 135 -4.42 32.41 21.66
CA THR A 135 -5.76 32.80 21.17
C THR A 135 -6.86 32.70 22.21
N GLY A 136 -6.70 31.87 23.25
CA GLY A 136 -7.75 31.56 24.21
C GLY A 136 -8.91 30.74 23.63
N ASP A 137 -8.91 30.44 22.33
CA ASP A 137 -9.92 29.63 21.65
C ASP A 137 -9.36 28.24 21.32
N LEU A 138 -9.79 27.24 22.10
CA LEU A 138 -9.35 25.85 21.96
C LEU A 138 -9.91 25.21 20.69
N GLU A 139 -11.14 25.56 20.30
CA GLU A 139 -11.83 24.93 19.16
C GLU A 139 -11.33 25.50 17.83
N GLY A 140 -11.13 26.82 17.75
CA GLY A 140 -10.48 27.46 16.60
C GLY A 140 -9.03 27.01 16.44
N SER A 141 -8.28 26.89 17.54
CA SER A 141 -6.90 26.36 17.51
C SER A 141 -6.86 24.90 17.05
N PHE A 142 -7.79 24.06 17.53
CA PHE A 142 -7.90 22.67 17.11
C PHE A 142 -8.18 22.54 15.61
N ARG A 143 -9.15 23.30 15.09
CA ARG A 143 -9.49 23.28 13.66
C ARG A 143 -8.32 23.73 12.77
N ARG A 144 -7.52 24.69 13.22
CA ARG A 144 -6.33 25.14 12.48
C ARG A 144 -5.19 24.12 12.47
N VAL A 145 -4.95 23.45 13.59
CA VAL A 145 -3.81 22.51 13.73
C VAL A 145 -4.14 21.12 13.19
N PHE A 146 -5.35 20.62 13.45
CA PHE A 146 -5.80 19.28 13.03
C PHE A 146 -6.70 19.31 11.79
N GLY A 147 -6.85 20.45 11.12
CA GLY A 147 -7.68 20.60 9.92
C GLY A 147 -7.31 19.61 8.81
N ASP A 148 -6.01 19.42 8.60
CA ASP A 148 -5.43 18.53 7.58
C ASP A 148 -5.14 17.11 8.11
N ALA A 149 -5.42 16.83 9.38
CA ALA A 149 -5.21 15.51 9.95
C ALA A 149 -6.23 14.49 9.41
N PRO A 150 -5.91 13.18 9.42
CA PRO A 150 -6.86 12.13 9.05
C PRO A 150 -8.17 12.25 9.83
N ARG A 151 -9.29 11.96 9.17
CA ARG A 151 -10.64 12.11 9.75
C ARG A 151 -10.77 11.43 11.11
N ASP A 152 -10.29 10.19 11.24
CA ASP A 152 -10.41 9.40 12.47
C ASP A 152 -9.64 10.04 13.63
N VAL A 153 -8.41 10.50 13.36
CA VAL A 153 -7.56 11.20 14.33
C VAL A 153 -8.23 12.50 14.78
N ARG A 154 -8.78 13.26 13.84
CA ARG A 154 -9.49 14.51 14.12
C ARG A 154 -10.76 14.27 14.96
N ILE A 155 -11.53 13.22 14.66
CA ILE A 155 -12.71 12.86 15.44
C ILE A 155 -12.31 12.48 16.86
N LEU A 156 -11.34 11.57 17.01
CA LEU A 156 -10.85 11.14 18.32
C LEU A 156 -10.33 12.31 19.15
N LEU A 157 -9.45 13.13 18.59
CA LEU A 157 -8.84 14.26 19.32
C LEU A 157 -9.78 15.46 19.51
N SER A 158 -10.92 15.51 18.80
CA SER A 158 -11.95 16.54 19.04
C SER A 158 -12.58 16.45 20.44
N ALA A 159 -12.37 15.32 21.12
CA ALA A 159 -12.60 15.13 22.55
C ALA A 159 -12.03 16.26 23.41
N ILE A 160 -10.85 16.77 23.06
CA ILE A 160 -10.12 17.78 23.85
C ILE A 160 -10.91 19.11 23.89
N PRO A 161 -11.26 19.75 22.75
CA PRO A 161 -12.08 20.95 22.78
C PRO A 161 -13.50 20.70 23.31
N VAL A 162 -14.07 19.50 23.09
CA VAL A 162 -15.38 19.15 23.65
C VAL A 162 -15.33 19.10 25.19
N ALA A 163 -14.31 18.46 25.76
CA ALA A 163 -14.10 18.42 27.20
C ALA A 163 -13.88 19.81 27.79
N GLY A 164 -13.10 20.66 27.10
CA GLY A 164 -12.88 22.05 27.49
C GLY A 164 -14.18 22.87 27.56
N ARG A 165 -15.13 22.65 26.63
CA ARG A 165 -16.46 23.29 26.67
C ARG A 165 -17.36 22.74 27.77
N SER A 166 -17.22 21.46 28.10
CA SER A 166 -18.05 20.78 29.10
C SER A 166 -17.76 21.19 30.55
N GLY A 167 -16.71 22.00 30.79
CA GLY A 167 -16.41 22.59 32.10
C GLY A 167 -16.34 21.54 33.22
N GLY A 168 -17.30 21.57 34.16
CA GLY A 168 -17.36 20.64 35.30
C GLY A 168 -17.50 19.15 34.93
N ARG A 169 -17.96 18.83 33.70
CA ARG A 169 -18.08 17.46 33.20
C ARG A 169 -16.92 17.01 32.32
N ALA A 170 -15.87 17.83 32.20
CA ALA A 170 -14.69 17.52 31.38
C ALA A 170 -14.08 16.15 31.74
N LYS A 171 -14.03 15.82 33.04
CA LYS A 171 -13.51 14.54 33.52
C LYS A 171 -14.32 13.34 33.01
N GLU A 172 -15.65 13.39 33.10
CA GLU A 172 -16.54 12.32 32.61
C GLU A 172 -16.38 12.12 31.11
N VAL A 173 -16.35 13.23 30.35
CA VAL A 173 -16.19 13.21 28.88
C VAL A 173 -14.86 12.56 28.49
N LEU A 174 -13.77 12.96 29.14
CA LEU A 174 -12.44 12.43 28.87
C LEU A 174 -12.30 10.96 29.29
N GLU A 175 -12.94 10.55 30.38
CA GLU A 175 -12.92 9.15 30.85
C GLU A 175 -13.67 8.22 29.88
N VAL A 176 -14.85 8.63 29.40
CA VAL A 176 -15.60 7.87 28.38
C VAL A 176 -14.77 7.71 27.10
N ILE A 177 -14.09 8.78 26.68
CA ILE A 177 -13.28 8.77 25.46
C ILE A 177 -12.02 7.93 25.61
N SER A 178 -11.38 7.92 26.79
CA SER A 178 -10.25 7.03 27.08
C SER A 178 -10.67 5.55 27.01
N ARG A 179 -11.79 5.18 27.62
CA ARG A 179 -12.33 3.81 27.53
C ARG A 179 -12.64 3.43 26.08
N TYR A 180 -13.25 4.34 25.32
CA TYR A 180 -13.53 4.12 23.90
C TYR A 180 -12.25 3.98 23.08
N ALA A 181 -11.21 4.78 23.34
CA ALA A 181 -9.93 4.69 22.66
C ALA A 181 -9.21 3.36 22.96
N ALA A 182 -9.28 2.87 24.20
CA ALA A 182 -8.74 1.57 24.58
C ALA A 182 -9.49 0.40 23.91
N GLU A 183 -10.81 0.49 23.82
CA GLU A 183 -11.62 -0.54 23.17
C GLU A 183 -11.38 -0.56 21.65
N LEU A 184 -11.27 0.60 21.01
CA LEU A 184 -10.91 0.71 19.60
C LEU A 184 -9.56 0.05 19.29
N ASP A 185 -8.57 0.24 20.17
CA ASP A 185 -7.25 -0.36 20.01
C ASP A 185 -7.30 -1.90 20.04
N ARG A 186 -8.07 -2.45 21.00
CA ARG A 186 -8.30 -3.90 21.11
C ARG A 186 -9.05 -4.48 19.90
N MET A 187 -10.08 -3.78 19.44
CA MET A 187 -10.87 -4.18 18.27
C MET A 187 -10.00 -4.19 17.01
N GLU A 188 -9.19 -3.16 16.80
CA GLU A 188 -8.31 -3.07 15.63
C GLU A 188 -7.23 -4.14 15.64
N PHE A 189 -6.60 -4.41 16.79
CA PHE A 189 -5.64 -5.50 16.92
C PHE A 189 -6.25 -6.86 16.55
N THR A 190 -7.48 -7.11 16.98
CA THR A 190 -8.20 -8.35 16.69
C THR A 190 -8.55 -8.47 15.20
N LEU A 191 -9.03 -7.38 14.59
CA LEU A 191 -9.34 -7.31 13.16
C LEU A 191 -8.07 -7.50 12.32
N PHE A 192 -7.00 -6.80 12.65
CA PHE A 192 -5.72 -6.88 11.94
C PHE A 192 -5.20 -8.31 11.90
N ASN A 193 -5.20 -9.02 13.03
CA ASN A 193 -4.75 -10.41 13.08
C ASN A 193 -5.61 -11.35 12.23
N ARG A 194 -6.94 -11.16 12.21
CA ARG A 194 -7.85 -11.95 11.36
C ARG A 194 -7.62 -11.65 9.88
N LEU A 195 -7.55 -10.38 9.51
CA LEU A 195 -7.34 -9.94 8.12
C LEU A 195 -5.97 -10.37 7.58
N ARG A 196 -4.93 -10.35 8.41
CA ARG A 196 -3.60 -10.84 8.04
C ARG A 196 -3.61 -12.32 7.65
N SER A 197 -4.44 -13.14 8.29
CA SER A 197 -4.59 -14.56 7.91
C SER A 197 -5.20 -14.70 6.51
N TYR A 198 -6.19 -13.88 6.16
CA TYR A 198 -6.78 -13.86 4.81
C TYR A 198 -5.80 -13.38 3.74
N ALA A 199 -4.86 -12.49 4.08
CA ALA A 199 -3.82 -12.04 3.18
C ALA A 199 -3.01 -13.21 2.60
N MET A 200 -2.68 -14.19 3.44
CA MET A 200 -1.90 -15.37 3.04
C MET A 200 -2.61 -16.20 1.97
N VAL A 201 -3.94 -16.31 2.03
CA VAL A 201 -4.75 -17.01 1.03
C VAL A 201 -4.61 -16.36 -0.34
N VAL A 202 -4.59 -15.02 -0.40
CA VAL A 202 -4.43 -14.28 -1.66
C VAL A 202 -3.02 -14.48 -2.23
N TYR A 203 -1.97 -14.38 -1.40
CA TYR A 203 -0.60 -14.66 -1.83
C TYR A 203 -0.46 -16.07 -2.41
N MET A 204 -1.01 -17.07 -1.71
CA MET A 204 -1.02 -18.45 -2.19
C MET A 204 -1.82 -18.63 -3.48
N GLY A 205 -2.95 -17.94 -3.64
CA GLY A 205 -3.75 -17.99 -4.86
C GLY A 205 -2.97 -17.53 -6.10
N VAL A 206 -2.26 -16.40 -5.99
CA VAL A 206 -1.41 -15.89 -7.09
C VAL A 206 -0.22 -16.82 -7.33
N ALA A 207 0.38 -17.36 -6.26
CA ALA A 207 1.47 -18.33 -6.38
C ALA A 207 1.05 -19.60 -7.14
N VAL A 208 -0.08 -20.18 -6.74
CA VAL A 208 -0.65 -21.37 -7.37
C VAL A 208 -1.02 -21.08 -8.81
N TYR A 209 -1.59 -19.91 -9.12
CA TYR A 209 -1.87 -19.53 -10.50
C TYR A 209 -0.60 -19.51 -11.35
N GLY A 210 0.50 -18.91 -10.88
CA GLY A 210 1.77 -18.89 -11.60
C GLY A 210 2.26 -20.30 -11.95
N VAL A 211 2.22 -21.21 -10.97
CA VAL A 211 2.60 -22.62 -11.18
C VAL A 211 1.68 -23.32 -12.18
N VAL A 212 0.36 -23.18 -12.01
CA VAL A 212 -0.64 -23.81 -12.88
C VAL A 212 -0.54 -23.28 -14.31
N ALA A 213 -0.30 -21.98 -14.50
CA ALA A 213 -0.08 -21.38 -15.81
C ALA A 213 1.16 -21.98 -16.50
N GLY A 214 2.27 -22.10 -15.77
CA GLY A 214 3.47 -22.75 -16.28
C GLY A 214 3.25 -24.21 -16.66
N VAL A 215 2.64 -25.00 -15.77
CA VAL A 215 2.28 -26.40 -16.05
C VAL A 215 1.30 -26.52 -17.23
N GLY A 216 0.32 -25.61 -17.34
CA GLY A 216 -0.66 -25.61 -18.41
C GLY A 216 -0.02 -25.40 -19.78
N VAL A 217 0.91 -24.44 -19.89
CA VAL A 217 1.72 -24.25 -21.11
C VAL A 217 2.57 -25.50 -21.38
N SER A 218 3.17 -26.07 -20.35
CA SER A 218 3.96 -27.30 -20.48
C SER A 218 3.14 -28.48 -21.02
N VAL A 219 1.92 -28.68 -20.52
CA VAL A 219 1.01 -29.72 -21.03
C VAL A 219 0.59 -29.42 -22.46
N ALA A 220 0.28 -28.16 -22.79
CA ALA A 220 -0.08 -27.75 -24.15
C ALA A 220 1.06 -28.02 -25.15
N SER A 221 2.31 -27.92 -24.72
CA SER A 221 3.48 -28.20 -25.56
C SER A 221 3.54 -29.66 -26.02
N THR A 222 3.08 -30.61 -25.19
CA THR A 222 3.06 -32.04 -25.52
C THR A 222 2.14 -32.34 -26.70
N PHE A 223 1.15 -31.47 -26.94
CA PHE A 223 0.23 -31.57 -28.07
C PHE A 223 0.70 -30.79 -29.31
N THR A 224 1.85 -30.10 -29.23
CA THR A 224 2.44 -29.48 -30.42
C THR A 224 3.03 -30.56 -31.32
N GLY A 225 2.58 -30.60 -32.58
CA GLY A 225 3.00 -31.63 -33.54
C GLY A 225 2.24 -32.97 -33.50
N PHE A 226 1.41 -33.23 -32.48
CA PHE A 226 0.48 -34.36 -32.47
C PHE A 226 -0.83 -33.98 -33.18
N ALA A 227 -0.92 -34.28 -34.48
CA ALA A 227 -2.19 -34.20 -35.20
C ALA A 227 -3.03 -35.44 -34.86
N LEU A 228 -4.03 -35.28 -33.99
CA LEU A 228 -5.10 -36.28 -33.87
C LEU A 228 -5.93 -36.25 -35.16
N PRO A 229 -6.53 -37.39 -35.58
CA PRO A 229 -7.39 -37.40 -36.75
C PRO A 229 -8.55 -36.41 -36.56
N GLY A 230 -8.58 -35.33 -37.35
CA GLY A 230 -9.59 -34.28 -37.28
C GLY A 230 -9.24 -33.03 -36.46
N SER A 231 -8.04 -32.93 -35.88
CA SER A 231 -7.55 -31.69 -35.25
C SER A 231 -6.33 -31.12 -35.98
N GLN A 232 -6.30 -29.79 -36.13
CA GLN A 232 -5.05 -29.11 -36.46
C GLN A 232 -4.20 -29.11 -35.18
N GLY A 233 -3.04 -29.78 -35.22
CA GLY A 233 -2.10 -29.76 -34.09
C GLY A 233 -1.73 -28.33 -33.71
N LEU A 234 -1.45 -28.09 -32.43
CA LEU A 234 -1.04 -26.78 -31.97
C LEU A 234 0.30 -26.41 -32.61
N SER A 235 0.35 -25.23 -33.25
CA SER A 235 1.60 -24.70 -33.77
C SER A 235 2.52 -24.25 -32.63
N PRO A 236 3.86 -24.29 -32.80
CA PRO A 236 4.79 -23.72 -31.83
C PRO A 236 4.52 -22.24 -31.54
N LEU A 237 4.03 -21.48 -32.53
CA LEU A 237 3.68 -20.07 -32.38
C LEU A 237 2.50 -19.87 -31.41
N THR A 238 1.48 -20.74 -31.48
CA THR A 238 0.33 -20.72 -30.57
C THR A 238 0.71 -21.04 -29.12
N LEU A 239 1.75 -21.85 -28.90
CA LEU A 239 2.25 -22.13 -27.55
C LEU A 239 2.87 -20.89 -26.90
N VAL A 240 3.67 -20.14 -27.66
CA VAL A 240 4.31 -18.92 -27.13
C VAL A 240 3.29 -17.80 -26.94
N GLN A 241 2.30 -17.70 -27.83
CA GLN A 241 1.16 -16.80 -27.68
C GLN A 241 0.37 -17.11 -26.40
N LEU A 242 0.15 -18.39 -26.06
CA LEU A 242 -0.53 -18.82 -24.85
C LEU A 242 0.21 -18.39 -23.58
N LEU A 243 1.55 -18.52 -23.55
CA LEU A 243 2.37 -18.09 -22.42
C LEU A 243 2.24 -16.59 -22.16
N GLY A 244 2.35 -15.77 -23.22
CA GLY A 244 2.22 -14.32 -23.09
C GLY A 244 0.80 -13.88 -22.67
N PHE A 245 -0.24 -14.60 -23.11
CA PHE A 245 -1.61 -14.37 -22.66
C PHE A 245 -1.83 -14.73 -21.18
N MET A 246 -1.30 -15.87 -20.73
CA MET A 246 -1.33 -16.27 -19.31
C MET A 246 -0.57 -15.27 -18.41
N TYR A 247 0.51 -14.68 -18.91
CA TYR A 247 1.22 -13.61 -18.21
C TYR A 247 0.35 -12.35 -18.04
N TYR A 248 -0.41 -11.92 -19.07
CA TYR A 248 -1.35 -10.81 -18.89
C TYR A 248 -2.50 -11.13 -17.95
N ALA A 249 -3.03 -12.35 -17.98
CA ALA A 249 -4.01 -12.79 -17.01
C ALA A 249 -3.45 -12.76 -15.58
N LEU A 250 -2.18 -13.14 -15.38
CA LEU A 250 -1.48 -12.98 -14.10
C LEU A 250 -1.39 -11.52 -13.66
N LEU A 251 -1.07 -10.59 -14.56
CA LEU A 251 -1.01 -9.15 -14.22
C LEU A 251 -2.38 -8.62 -13.78
N VAL A 252 -3.44 -8.98 -14.49
CA VAL A 252 -4.82 -8.59 -14.11
C VAL A 252 -5.21 -9.19 -12.75
N LEU A 253 -4.92 -10.48 -12.55
CA LEU A 253 -5.16 -11.14 -11.27
C LEU A 253 -4.40 -10.45 -10.13
N SER A 254 -3.11 -10.16 -10.34
CA SER A 254 -2.24 -9.50 -9.36
C SER A 254 -2.74 -8.09 -9.03
N ALA A 255 -3.22 -7.33 -10.02
CA ALA A 255 -3.76 -5.99 -9.81
C ALA A 255 -5.05 -6.02 -8.98
N ALA A 256 -5.98 -6.93 -9.31
CA ALA A 256 -7.22 -7.09 -8.56
C ALA A 256 -6.94 -7.54 -7.12
N SER A 257 -6.10 -8.55 -6.95
CA SER A 257 -5.68 -9.07 -5.63
C SER A 257 -4.96 -7.99 -4.80
N ALA A 258 -4.07 -7.21 -5.41
CA ALA A 258 -3.35 -6.13 -4.73
C ALA A 258 -4.28 -5.01 -4.25
N TYR A 259 -5.30 -4.65 -5.04
CA TYR A 259 -6.31 -3.68 -4.63
C TYR A 259 -7.11 -4.18 -3.43
N VAL A 260 -7.54 -5.45 -3.47
CA VAL A 260 -8.28 -6.09 -2.38
C VAL A 260 -7.44 -6.11 -1.11
N LEU A 261 -6.17 -6.51 -1.17
CA LEU A 261 -5.26 -6.51 -0.01
C LEU A 261 -5.09 -5.11 0.57
N ALA A 262 -4.79 -4.12 -0.28
CA ALA A 262 -4.58 -2.73 0.17
C ALA A 262 -5.83 -2.11 0.79
N LYS A 263 -7.01 -2.42 0.25
CA LYS A 263 -8.27 -1.85 0.74
C LYS A 263 -8.79 -2.57 1.99
N ILE A 264 -8.66 -3.89 2.05
CA ILE A 264 -9.21 -4.69 3.16
C ILE A 264 -8.29 -4.65 4.38
N ILE A 265 -6.97 -4.80 4.18
CA ILE A 265 -6.03 -4.94 5.30
C ILE A 265 -5.61 -3.57 5.82
N ASP A 266 -5.22 -2.68 4.93
CA ASP A 266 -4.62 -1.40 5.31
C ASP A 266 -5.57 -0.20 5.19
N ASP A 267 -6.80 -0.41 4.70
CA ASP A 267 -7.77 0.64 4.38
C ASP A 267 -7.17 1.80 3.53
N TYR A 268 -6.16 1.50 2.71
CA TYR A 268 -5.41 2.49 1.96
C TYR A 268 -5.09 2.01 0.55
N ALA A 269 -6.03 2.28 -0.36
CA ALA A 269 -5.97 1.87 -1.77
C ALA A 269 -4.64 2.17 -2.49
N PRO A 270 -3.94 3.32 -2.25
CA PRO A 270 -2.66 3.58 -2.92
C PRO A 270 -1.53 2.58 -2.57
N ARG A 271 -1.66 1.81 -1.48
CA ARG A 271 -0.71 0.74 -1.13
C ARG A 271 -0.83 -0.48 -2.05
N SER A 272 -1.86 -0.55 -2.90
CA SER A 272 -2.01 -1.58 -3.93
C SER A 272 -0.80 -1.67 -4.85
N LEU A 273 -0.08 -0.58 -5.07
CA LEU A 273 1.15 -0.58 -5.87
C LEU A 273 2.26 -1.47 -5.28
N GLU A 274 2.44 -1.45 -3.96
CA GLU A 274 3.42 -2.30 -3.27
C GLU A 274 3.04 -3.77 -3.39
N TYR A 275 1.77 -4.09 -3.12
CA TYR A 275 1.26 -5.45 -3.24
C TYR A 275 1.25 -5.95 -4.68
N PHE A 276 0.96 -5.08 -5.65
CA PHE A 276 0.98 -5.43 -7.07
C PHE A 276 2.37 -5.83 -7.51
N ALA A 277 3.39 -5.00 -7.23
CA ALA A 277 4.78 -5.30 -7.59
C ALA A 277 5.27 -6.61 -6.97
N PHE A 278 4.86 -6.89 -5.72
CA PHE A 278 5.22 -8.15 -5.07
C PHE A 278 4.48 -9.36 -5.68
N LEU A 279 3.16 -9.25 -5.89
CA LEU A 279 2.34 -10.34 -6.40
C LEU A 279 2.67 -10.69 -7.86
N SER A 280 2.87 -9.67 -8.70
CA SER A 280 3.24 -9.86 -10.10
C SER A 280 4.62 -10.51 -10.22
N ALA A 281 5.60 -10.05 -9.43
CA ALA A 281 6.94 -10.63 -9.40
C ALA A 281 6.92 -12.07 -8.90
N LEU A 282 6.18 -12.35 -7.84
CA LEU A 282 6.03 -13.70 -7.29
C LEU A 282 5.39 -14.65 -8.31
N GLY A 283 4.27 -14.24 -8.90
CA GLY A 283 3.54 -15.07 -9.86
C GLY A 283 4.33 -15.33 -11.14
N SER A 284 5.02 -14.31 -11.67
CA SER A 284 5.78 -14.40 -12.91
C SER A 284 7.05 -15.24 -12.72
N THR A 285 7.73 -15.09 -11.58
CA THR A 285 8.88 -15.92 -11.23
C THR A 285 8.49 -17.38 -11.12
N LEU A 286 7.38 -17.69 -10.44
CA LEU A 286 6.89 -19.07 -10.33
C LEU A 286 6.46 -19.65 -11.68
N MET A 287 5.78 -18.85 -12.51
CA MET A 287 5.42 -19.26 -13.86
C MET A 287 6.66 -19.62 -14.70
N VAL A 288 7.69 -18.77 -14.68
CA VAL A 288 8.95 -19.01 -15.39
C VAL A 288 9.68 -20.24 -14.84
N ILE A 289 9.76 -20.40 -13.51
CA ILE A 289 10.37 -21.58 -12.90
C ILE A 289 9.64 -22.85 -13.32
N SER A 290 8.31 -22.84 -13.34
CA SER A 290 7.51 -23.99 -13.75
C SER A 290 7.72 -24.34 -15.23
N VAL A 291 7.83 -23.36 -16.12
CA VAL A 291 8.16 -23.59 -17.53
C VAL A 291 9.59 -24.12 -17.68
N ALA A 292 10.57 -23.50 -17.02
CA ALA A 292 11.97 -23.91 -17.09
C ALA A 292 12.21 -25.31 -16.52
N ALA A 293 11.51 -25.68 -15.45
CA ALA A 293 11.60 -27.02 -14.84
C ALA A 293 11.07 -28.14 -15.75
N MET A 294 10.12 -27.83 -16.63
CA MET A 294 9.50 -28.83 -17.51
C MET A 294 10.16 -28.90 -18.91
N HIS A 295 10.79 -27.81 -19.37
CA HIS A 295 11.28 -27.69 -20.76
C HIS A 295 12.76 -27.29 -20.90
N GLY A 296 13.43 -26.95 -19.80
CA GLY A 296 14.77 -26.35 -19.81
C GLY A 296 14.73 -24.82 -20.10
N PRO A 297 15.87 -24.12 -19.98
CA PRO A 297 15.94 -22.64 -20.03
C PRO A 297 15.75 -22.02 -21.43
N GLY A 298 15.33 -22.80 -22.44
CA GLY A 298 15.38 -22.42 -23.86
C GLY A 298 14.05 -22.03 -24.52
N LEU A 299 12.94 -22.03 -23.78
CA LEU A 299 11.61 -21.60 -24.26
C LEU A 299 11.24 -20.21 -23.72
#